data_AF-A0A925ACK2-F1
#
_entry.id   AF-A0A925ACK2-F1
#
_cell.length_a   1.000
_cell.length_b   1.000
_cell.length_c   1.000
_cell.angle_alpha   90.00
_cell.angle_beta   90.00
_cell.angle_gamma   90.00
#
_symmetry.space_group_name_H-M   'P 1'
#
loop_
_entity.id
_entity.type
_entity.pdbx_description
1 polymer ?
#
loop_
_entity_poly.entity_id
_entity_poly.type
_entity_poly.pdbx_seq_one_letter_code
_entity_poly.pdbx_strand_id
1 'polypeptide(L)'
;PPPAANDHCADAADIAGEGTFNFDTRGALTDGTASCDLTIGRDVWFDWTAPCAGDFNVSLCAGSTGDTIFNAYSSLACPPDQANEIACDDDGCGGVGGPSIANINGIAAGAHVLIRISHFGGSTGEQGAFVISRVGGSCGPTCPCDWNSSGSLNSQDFFDFLVSFFGGNADFNNSGTTNSQDFFDFLVCFFTPPTGC
;
A
#
# COMPACT_ATOMS: atom_id res chain seq x y z
N PRO A 1 27.02 6.62 4.72
CA PRO A 1 26.50 5.63 5.70
C PRO A 1 26.85 4.23 5.19
N PRO A 2 26.86 3.18 6.02
CA PRO A 2 26.81 1.81 5.50
C PRO A 2 25.52 1.62 4.67
N PRO A 3 25.53 0.71 3.68
CA PRO A 3 24.31 0.36 2.95
C PRO A 3 23.20 -0.13 3.89
N ALA A 4 21.95 0.03 3.45
CA ALA A 4 20.79 -0.52 4.15
C ALA A 4 20.82 -2.06 4.15
N ALA A 5 20.07 -2.70 5.05
CA ALA A 5 20.01 -4.16 5.12
C ALA A 5 19.40 -4.79 3.85
N ASN A 6 18.52 -4.04 3.16
CA ASN A 6 17.84 -4.44 1.94
C ASN A 6 18.46 -3.82 0.67
N ASP A 7 19.79 -3.64 0.69
CA ASP A 7 20.61 -3.16 -0.44
C ASP A 7 20.66 -4.18 -1.60
N HIS A 8 20.45 -5.46 -1.31
CA HIS A 8 20.39 -6.52 -2.32
C HIS A 8 18.98 -7.07 -2.46
N CYS A 9 18.62 -7.47 -3.68
CA CYS A 9 17.32 -8.08 -3.97
C CYS A 9 17.06 -9.29 -3.08
N ALA A 10 18.08 -10.12 -2.86
CA ALA A 10 17.97 -11.32 -2.03
C ALA A 10 17.70 -11.03 -0.54
N ASP A 11 17.95 -9.79 -0.11
CA ASP A 11 17.76 -9.32 1.26
C ASP A 11 16.59 -8.32 1.36
N ALA A 12 15.64 -8.39 0.43
CA ALA A 12 14.46 -7.53 0.40
C ALA A 12 13.76 -7.49 1.77
N ALA A 13 13.40 -6.28 2.22
CA ALA A 13 12.75 -6.09 3.50
C ALA A 13 11.28 -6.52 3.44
N ASP A 14 10.87 -7.40 4.35
CA ASP A 14 9.48 -7.82 4.50
C ASP A 14 8.61 -6.64 4.96
N ILE A 15 7.61 -6.28 4.16
CA ILE A 15 6.57 -5.31 4.48
C ILE A 15 5.19 -5.86 4.11
N ALA A 16 4.12 -5.32 4.70
CA ALA A 16 2.78 -5.80 4.43
C ALA A 16 1.75 -4.70 4.62
N GLY A 17 0.63 -4.83 3.92
CA GLY A 17 -0.52 -3.96 4.11
C GLY A 17 -0.44 -2.63 3.36
N GLU A 18 -1.47 -1.82 3.52
CA GLU A 18 -1.45 -0.42 3.10
C GLU A 18 -0.71 0.43 4.15
N GLY A 19 -0.23 1.59 3.74
CA GLY A 19 0.38 2.56 4.65
C GLY A 19 1.64 3.20 4.11
N THR A 20 2.39 3.82 5.01
CA THR A 20 3.63 4.54 4.72
C THR A 20 4.83 3.69 5.12
N PHE A 21 5.76 3.49 4.18
CA PHE A 21 6.97 2.72 4.37
C PHE A 21 8.19 3.59 4.09
N ASN A 22 9.22 3.44 4.92
CA ASN A 22 10.45 4.23 4.78
C ASN A 22 11.45 3.51 3.88
N PHE A 23 12.27 4.27 3.15
CA PHE A 23 13.39 3.76 2.38
C PHE A 23 14.64 4.63 2.59
N ASP A 24 15.82 4.03 2.40
CA ASP A 24 17.12 4.71 2.44
C ASP A 24 18.07 4.10 1.43
N THR A 25 18.32 4.80 0.32
CA THR A 25 19.25 4.37 -0.74
C THR A 25 20.65 4.94 -0.54
N ARG A 26 20.91 5.70 0.54
CA ARG A 26 22.23 6.29 0.75
C ARG A 26 23.25 5.21 1.09
N GLY A 27 24.32 5.16 0.32
CA GLY A 27 25.35 4.15 0.51
C GLY A 27 25.00 2.79 -0.11
N ALA A 28 23.76 2.58 -0.56
CA ALA A 28 23.35 1.43 -1.35
C ALA A 28 24.14 1.31 -2.66
N LEU A 29 24.28 0.09 -3.15
CA LEU A 29 24.76 -0.26 -4.48
C LEU A 29 23.55 -0.45 -5.42
N THR A 30 23.82 -0.66 -6.70
CA THR A 30 22.78 -0.96 -7.68
C THR A 30 22.75 -2.47 -7.90
N ASP A 31 21.63 -3.11 -7.57
CA ASP A 31 21.40 -4.56 -7.71
C ASP A 31 20.17 -4.88 -8.58
N GLY A 32 19.98 -4.13 -9.67
CA GLY A 32 18.90 -4.37 -10.62
C GLY A 32 18.98 -3.51 -11.87
N THR A 33 17.98 -3.65 -12.73
CA THR A 33 17.76 -2.84 -13.95
C THR A 33 16.32 -2.34 -13.96
N ALA A 34 16.05 -1.20 -14.60
CA ALA A 34 14.68 -0.70 -14.78
C ALA A 34 14.33 -0.60 -16.28
N SER A 35 13.06 -0.81 -16.65
CA SER A 35 12.58 -0.65 -18.04
C SER A 35 12.32 0.80 -18.42
N CYS A 36 11.91 1.62 -17.46
CA CYS A 36 11.44 2.98 -17.68
C CYS A 36 12.58 4.02 -17.72
N ASP A 37 13.71 3.78 -17.06
CA ASP A 37 14.99 4.48 -17.29
C ASP A 37 16.17 3.52 -16.99
N LEU A 38 17.18 3.50 -17.86
CA LEU A 38 18.38 2.69 -17.69
C LEU A 38 19.47 3.39 -16.84
N THR A 39 19.30 4.68 -16.58
CA THR A 39 20.18 5.55 -15.82
C THR A 39 19.82 5.45 -14.35
N ILE A 40 20.07 4.29 -13.78
CA ILE A 40 19.76 3.96 -12.40
C ILE A 40 21.01 3.94 -11.51
N GLY A 41 20.82 4.25 -10.24
CA GLY A 41 21.84 4.16 -9.21
C GLY A 41 21.19 3.91 -7.86
N ARG A 42 21.80 3.04 -7.05
CA ARG A 42 21.46 2.84 -5.63
C ARG A 42 20.02 2.40 -5.42
N ASP A 43 19.82 1.11 -5.19
CA ASP A 43 18.49 0.58 -4.97
C ASP A 43 18.33 -0.07 -3.61
N VAL A 44 17.08 -0.14 -3.19
CA VAL A 44 16.66 -0.93 -2.04
C VAL A 44 15.40 -1.71 -2.40
N TRP A 45 15.28 -2.87 -1.76
CA TRP A 45 14.32 -3.89 -2.13
C TRP A 45 13.34 -4.20 -1.00
N PHE A 46 12.10 -4.49 -1.35
CA PHE A 46 11.04 -4.83 -0.41
C PHE A 46 10.22 -6.00 -0.94
N ASP A 47 9.93 -6.99 -0.08
CA ASP A 47 8.91 -8.00 -0.35
C ASP A 47 7.62 -7.53 0.30
N TRP A 48 6.67 -7.08 -0.53
CA TRP A 48 5.39 -6.58 -0.04
C TRP A 48 4.29 -7.63 -0.14
N THR A 49 3.66 -7.91 1.00
CA THR A 49 2.49 -8.79 1.09
C THR A 49 1.18 -8.01 0.98
N ALA A 50 0.37 -8.34 -0.03
CA ALA A 50 -0.92 -7.71 -0.28
C ALA A 50 -1.95 -8.07 0.81
N PRO A 51 -2.58 -7.09 1.48
CA PRO A 51 -3.56 -7.36 2.54
C PRO A 51 -4.91 -7.88 2.00
N CYS A 52 -5.25 -7.55 0.75
CA CYS A 52 -6.46 -8.03 0.09
C CYS A 52 -6.28 -8.11 -1.43
N ALA A 53 -7.31 -8.61 -2.13
CA ALA A 53 -7.31 -8.62 -3.58
C ALA A 53 -7.72 -7.24 -4.15
N GLY A 54 -7.02 -6.80 -5.18
CA GLY A 54 -7.34 -5.57 -5.91
C GLY A 54 -6.14 -4.92 -6.59
N ASP A 55 -6.36 -3.70 -7.02
CA ASP A 55 -5.32 -2.83 -7.56
C ASP A 55 -4.80 -1.94 -6.44
N PHE A 56 -3.50 -1.62 -6.47
CA PHE A 56 -2.84 -0.77 -5.49
C PHE A 56 -2.03 0.32 -6.18
N ASN A 57 -2.06 1.52 -5.62
CA ASN A 57 -1.18 2.61 -5.98
C ASN A 57 0.01 2.64 -5.04
N VAL A 58 1.22 2.76 -5.61
CA VAL A 58 2.45 3.00 -4.88
C VAL A 58 2.94 4.40 -5.25
N SER A 59 3.03 5.30 -4.27
CA SER A 59 3.34 6.71 -4.50
C SER A 59 4.51 7.16 -3.65
N LEU A 60 5.53 7.74 -4.30
CA LEU A 60 6.64 8.43 -3.65
C LEU A 60 6.41 9.95 -3.59
N CYS A 61 5.34 10.46 -4.22
CA CYS A 61 5.14 11.90 -4.50
C CYS A 61 5.22 12.82 -3.27
N ALA A 62 4.77 12.36 -2.10
CA ALA A 62 4.76 13.15 -0.87
C ALA A 62 5.92 12.84 0.08
N GLY A 63 6.60 11.70 -0.13
CA GLY A 63 7.61 11.17 0.79
C GLY A 63 9.03 11.16 0.24
N SER A 64 9.21 11.47 -1.04
CA SER A 64 10.51 11.64 -1.70
C SER A 64 10.67 13.09 -2.18
N THR A 65 11.92 13.55 -2.24
CA THR A 65 12.29 14.85 -2.84
C THR A 65 13.26 14.69 -4.01
N GLY A 66 13.61 13.44 -4.34
CA GLY A 66 14.59 13.09 -5.34
C GLY A 66 13.97 12.60 -6.63
N ASP A 67 14.87 12.36 -7.57
CA ASP A 67 14.64 11.70 -8.85
C ASP A 67 14.71 10.18 -8.60
N THR A 68 13.55 9.54 -8.50
CA THR A 68 13.43 8.13 -8.10
C THR A 68 13.00 7.29 -9.27
N ILE A 69 13.49 6.04 -9.36
CA ILE A 69 12.94 5.03 -10.27
C ILE A 69 12.34 3.92 -9.41
N PHE A 70 11.07 3.62 -9.67
CA PHE A 70 10.30 2.54 -9.06
C PHE A 70 10.15 1.35 -10.02
N ASN A 71 10.28 0.13 -9.48
CA ASN A 71 9.88 -1.11 -10.16
C ASN A 71 9.06 -1.99 -9.22
N ALA A 72 8.11 -2.75 -9.77
CA ALA A 72 7.44 -3.84 -9.07
C ALA A 72 7.45 -5.10 -9.94
N TYR A 73 7.66 -6.26 -9.31
CA TYR A 73 7.70 -7.56 -9.97
C TYR A 73 6.74 -8.55 -9.30
N SER A 74 6.11 -9.39 -10.11
CA SER A 74 5.22 -10.48 -9.66
C SER A 74 5.95 -11.73 -9.18
N SER A 75 7.29 -11.75 -9.24
CA SER A 75 8.14 -12.84 -8.79
C SER A 75 9.16 -12.32 -7.77
N LEU A 76 9.42 -13.14 -6.75
CA LEU A 76 10.47 -12.90 -5.75
C LEU A 76 11.85 -13.45 -6.17
N ALA A 77 12.00 -13.89 -7.43
CA ALA A 77 13.29 -14.37 -7.92
C ALA A 77 14.31 -13.21 -8.00
N CYS A 78 15.55 -13.46 -7.57
CA CYS A 78 16.63 -12.48 -7.63
C CYS A 78 17.80 -12.99 -8.49
N PRO A 79 18.26 -12.21 -9.49
CA PRO A 79 17.66 -10.95 -9.96
C PRO A 79 16.29 -11.21 -10.64
N PRO A 80 15.35 -10.26 -10.56
CA PRO A 80 14.05 -10.42 -11.19
C PRO A 80 14.17 -10.36 -12.72
N ASP A 81 13.43 -11.23 -13.40
CA ASP A 81 13.26 -11.18 -14.85
C ASP A 81 12.32 -10.01 -15.21
N GLN A 82 12.69 -9.24 -16.23
CA GLN A 82 11.86 -8.15 -16.76
C GLN A 82 10.51 -8.63 -17.28
N ALA A 83 10.39 -9.90 -17.68
CA ALA A 83 9.11 -10.52 -18.01
C ALA A 83 8.12 -10.55 -16.82
N ASN A 84 8.62 -10.47 -15.59
CA ASN A 84 7.80 -10.43 -14.37
C ASN A 84 7.55 -9.00 -13.87
N GLU A 85 8.10 -7.97 -14.51
CA GLU A 85 7.87 -6.58 -14.14
C GLU A 85 6.42 -6.19 -14.43
N ILE A 86 5.70 -5.81 -13.38
CA ILE A 86 4.28 -5.47 -13.44
C ILE A 86 4.02 -3.96 -13.38
N ALA A 87 5.02 -3.18 -12.94
CA ALA A 87 4.99 -1.73 -13.00
C ALA A 87 6.41 -1.15 -12.97
N CYS A 88 6.59 -0.01 -13.65
CA CYS A 88 7.80 0.80 -13.62
C CYS A 88 7.38 2.26 -13.77
N ASP A 89 7.99 3.16 -13.00
CA ASP A 89 7.82 4.60 -13.16
C ASP A 89 9.09 5.33 -12.69
N ASP A 90 9.36 6.49 -13.27
CA ASP A 90 10.51 7.36 -12.93
C ASP A 90 9.96 8.69 -12.40
N ASP A 91 9.27 9.44 -13.28
CA ASP A 91 8.90 10.85 -13.04
C ASP A 91 7.40 11.12 -12.86
N GLY A 92 6.61 10.11 -12.49
CA GLY A 92 5.15 10.17 -12.53
C GLY A 92 4.52 11.25 -11.65
N CYS A 93 5.23 11.80 -10.65
CA CYS A 93 4.71 12.77 -9.67
C CYS A 93 4.73 14.26 -10.11
N GLY A 94 4.87 14.58 -11.39
CA GLY A 94 4.59 15.95 -11.88
C GLY A 94 5.68 16.60 -12.74
N GLY A 95 6.70 15.86 -13.17
CA GLY A 95 7.66 16.33 -14.17
C GLY A 95 9.02 15.63 -14.09
N VAL A 96 9.83 15.81 -15.14
CA VAL A 96 11.15 15.19 -15.30
C VAL A 96 12.07 15.47 -14.11
N GLY A 97 12.71 14.44 -13.59
CA GLY A 97 13.59 14.47 -12.43
C GLY A 97 12.86 14.47 -11.08
N GLY A 98 11.68 13.87 -11.03
CA GLY A 98 10.77 13.87 -9.90
C GLY A 98 10.56 12.48 -9.26
N PRO A 99 9.71 12.38 -8.23
CA PRO A 99 9.39 11.10 -7.63
C PRO A 99 8.50 10.24 -8.52
N SER A 100 8.52 8.93 -8.28
CA SER A 100 7.71 7.96 -9.01
C SER A 100 6.34 7.72 -8.39
N ILE A 101 5.38 7.33 -9.21
CA ILE A 101 4.07 6.82 -8.82
C ILE A 101 3.58 5.78 -9.83
N ALA A 102 3.18 4.62 -9.34
CA ALA A 102 2.74 3.53 -10.20
C ALA A 102 1.52 2.79 -9.63
N ASN A 103 0.72 2.21 -10.53
CA ASN A 103 -0.35 1.28 -10.16
C ASN A 103 0.09 -0.16 -10.43
N ILE A 104 -0.05 -1.03 -9.44
CA ILE A 104 0.07 -2.48 -9.58
C ILE A 104 -1.34 -3.09 -9.57
N ASN A 105 -1.71 -3.81 -10.62
CA ASN A 105 -3.10 -4.21 -10.86
C ASN A 105 -3.30 -5.72 -10.70
N GLY A 106 -4.48 -6.13 -10.26
CA GLY A 106 -4.91 -7.53 -10.22
C GLY A 106 -4.17 -8.37 -9.17
N ILE A 107 -3.74 -7.76 -8.07
CA ILE A 107 -3.00 -8.46 -7.02
C ILE A 107 -3.97 -9.30 -6.19
N ALA A 108 -3.62 -10.56 -5.93
CA ALA A 108 -4.41 -11.45 -5.08
C ALA A 108 -4.13 -11.18 -3.58
N ALA A 109 -5.10 -11.47 -2.72
CA ALA A 109 -4.90 -11.37 -1.27
C ALA A 109 -3.78 -12.33 -0.81
N GLY A 110 -2.85 -11.81 -0.01
CA GLY A 110 -1.66 -12.55 0.44
C GLY A 110 -0.61 -12.78 -0.65
N ALA A 111 -0.77 -12.23 -1.86
CA ALA A 111 0.27 -12.28 -2.87
C ALA A 111 1.45 -11.41 -2.46
N HIS A 112 2.64 -11.88 -2.83
CA HIS A 112 3.90 -11.16 -2.65
C HIS A 112 4.24 -10.39 -3.92
N VAL A 113 4.73 -9.16 -3.77
CA VAL A 113 5.22 -8.30 -4.85
C VAL A 113 6.59 -7.79 -4.44
N LEU A 114 7.59 -8.07 -5.27
CA LEU A 114 8.92 -7.52 -5.07
C LEU A 114 8.93 -6.07 -5.56
N ILE A 115 9.15 -5.13 -4.65
CA ILE A 115 9.24 -3.70 -4.91
C ILE A 115 10.70 -3.27 -4.87
N ARG A 116 11.10 -2.45 -5.82
CA ARG A 116 12.40 -1.81 -5.88
C ARG A 116 12.22 -0.30 -5.92
N ILE A 117 12.96 0.41 -5.08
CA ILE A 117 13.07 1.85 -5.12
C ILE A 117 14.53 2.20 -5.38
N SER A 118 14.78 3.02 -6.39
CA SER A 118 16.11 3.43 -6.79
C SER A 118 16.17 4.91 -7.16
N HIS A 119 17.35 5.42 -7.51
CA HIS A 119 17.53 6.81 -7.96
C HIS A 119 18.07 6.92 -9.37
N PHE A 120 17.89 8.11 -9.94
CA PHE A 120 18.59 8.48 -11.15
C PHE A 120 20.11 8.44 -10.97
N GLY A 121 20.79 7.95 -12.01
CA GLY A 121 22.20 7.63 -12.03
C GLY A 121 23.09 8.84 -11.71
N GLY A 122 24.05 8.62 -10.82
CA GLY A 122 24.98 9.65 -10.34
C GLY A 122 24.56 10.34 -9.04
N SER A 123 23.33 10.08 -8.55
CA SER A 123 22.89 10.51 -7.22
C SER A 123 23.67 9.84 -6.08
N THR A 124 23.74 10.50 -4.93
CA THR A 124 24.26 9.93 -3.66
C THR A 124 23.23 9.08 -2.91
N GLY A 125 22.01 8.97 -3.45
CA GLY A 125 20.85 8.37 -2.79
C GLY A 125 20.15 9.36 -1.87
N GLU A 126 18.94 8.99 -1.42
CA GLU A 126 18.12 9.77 -0.49
C GLU A 126 17.53 8.88 0.62
N GLN A 127 16.90 9.52 1.59
CA GLN A 127 15.91 8.86 2.44
C GLN A 127 14.56 9.47 2.17
N GLY A 128 13.53 8.65 2.25
CA GLY A 128 12.17 9.11 2.13
C GLY A 128 11.20 8.07 2.60
N ALA A 129 9.96 8.26 2.17
CA ALA A 129 8.90 7.29 2.33
C ALA A 129 8.11 7.13 1.03
N PHE A 130 7.47 5.98 0.90
CA PHE A 130 6.49 5.70 -0.12
C PHE A 130 5.20 5.26 0.55
N VAL A 131 4.08 5.48 -0.12
CA VAL A 131 2.75 5.12 0.35
C VAL A 131 2.19 4.04 -0.55
N ILE A 132 1.71 2.95 0.03
CA ILE A 132 0.90 1.95 -0.66
C ILE A 132 -0.54 2.12 -0.22
N SER A 133 -1.45 2.35 -1.17
CA SER A 133 -2.90 2.43 -0.93
C SER A 133 -3.66 1.60 -1.95
N ARG A 134 -4.79 1.02 -1.54
CA ARG A 134 -5.64 0.30 -2.48
C ARG A 134 -6.39 1.29 -3.38
N VAL A 135 -6.49 0.98 -4.67
CA VAL A 135 -7.28 1.77 -5.61
C VAL A 135 -8.77 1.48 -5.34
N GLY A 136 -9.54 2.55 -5.12
CA GLY A 136 -10.99 2.45 -4.95
C GLY A 136 -11.46 2.03 -3.55
N GLY A 137 -10.63 2.17 -2.51
CA GLY A 137 -10.99 1.93 -1.11
C GLY A 137 -9.80 1.48 -0.28
N SER A 138 -10.03 0.79 0.83
CA SER A 138 -8.99 0.07 1.60
C SER A 138 -9.24 -1.44 1.57
N CYS A 139 -8.24 -2.20 2.01
CA CYS A 139 -8.21 -3.65 2.11
C CYS A 139 -8.61 -4.19 3.49
N GLY A 140 -8.84 -3.32 4.47
CA GLY A 140 -9.49 -3.74 5.71
C GLY A 140 -10.88 -4.32 5.43
N PRO A 141 -11.46 -5.11 6.35
CA PRO A 141 -12.92 -5.20 6.33
C PRO A 141 -13.41 -3.75 6.29
N THR A 142 -14.36 -3.42 5.39
CA THR A 142 -15.24 -2.26 5.63
C THR A 142 -15.53 -2.29 7.12
N CYS A 143 -15.12 -1.32 7.95
CA CYS A 143 -15.54 -1.33 9.34
C CYS A 143 -17.05 -1.32 9.28
N PRO A 144 -17.74 -2.45 9.49
CA PRO A 144 -19.19 -2.44 9.30
C PRO A 144 -19.82 -1.52 10.35
N CYS A 145 -19.08 -1.34 11.45
CA CYS A 145 -19.19 -0.35 12.50
C CYS A 145 -19.00 1.11 12.09
N ASP A 146 -18.27 1.42 11.01
CA ASP A 146 -18.13 2.76 10.41
C ASP A 146 -19.33 2.96 9.50
N TRP A 147 -20.47 3.17 10.15
CA TRP A 147 -21.79 3.10 9.55
C TRP A 147 -21.96 4.09 8.39
N ASN A 148 -21.27 5.23 8.44
CA ASN A 148 -21.27 6.23 7.38
C ASN A 148 -20.07 6.16 6.44
N SER A 149 -19.19 5.15 6.61
CA SER A 149 -17.99 4.93 5.79
C SER A 149 -17.05 6.14 5.73
N SER A 150 -16.92 6.86 6.84
CA SER A 150 -16.05 8.03 6.96
C SER A 150 -14.57 7.70 7.10
N GLY A 151 -14.23 6.44 7.37
CA GLY A 151 -12.90 5.97 7.72
C GLY A 151 -12.53 6.26 9.18
N SER A 152 -13.50 6.57 10.05
CA SER A 152 -13.26 6.89 11.45
C SER A 152 -14.40 6.41 12.34
N LEU A 153 -14.17 5.33 13.11
CA LEU A 153 -15.15 4.81 14.06
C LEU A 153 -15.37 5.73 15.27
N ASN A 154 -16.48 6.48 15.31
CA ASN A 154 -16.76 7.44 16.37
C ASN A 154 -18.26 7.58 16.69
N SER A 155 -18.62 8.54 17.55
CA SER A 155 -20.02 8.76 17.95
C SER A 155 -20.98 9.03 16.80
N GLN A 156 -20.48 9.54 15.66
CA GLN A 156 -21.28 9.78 14.48
C GLN A 156 -21.83 8.47 13.92
N ASP A 157 -21.01 7.42 13.79
CA ASP A 157 -21.44 6.10 13.34
C ASP A 157 -22.48 5.48 14.25
N PHE A 158 -22.28 5.65 15.56
CA PHE A 158 -23.24 5.19 16.56
C PHE A 158 -24.60 5.85 16.38
N PHE A 159 -24.65 7.18 16.21
CA PHE A 159 -25.91 7.89 16.03
C PHE A 159 -26.54 7.63 14.66
N ASP A 160 -25.74 7.52 13.60
CA ASP A 160 -26.23 7.19 12.26
C ASP A 160 -26.82 5.77 12.23
N PHE A 161 -26.18 4.81 12.91
CA PHE A 161 -26.73 3.47 13.11
C PHE A 161 -28.06 3.52 13.85
N LEU A 162 -28.18 4.28 14.94
CA LEU A 162 -29.43 4.40 15.69
C LEU A 162 -30.56 4.99 14.84
N VAL A 163 -30.25 6.00 14.01
CA VAL A 163 -31.22 6.57 13.06
C VAL A 163 -31.71 5.50 12.09
N SER A 164 -30.81 4.72 11.50
CA SER A 164 -31.17 3.61 10.61
C SER A 164 -31.95 2.51 11.35
N PHE A 165 -31.57 2.19 12.59
CA PHE A 165 -32.19 1.12 13.38
C PHE A 165 -33.64 1.43 13.71
N PHE A 166 -33.92 2.64 14.23
CA PHE A 166 -35.29 3.07 14.48
C PHE A 166 -36.08 3.35 13.19
N GLY A 167 -35.39 3.54 12.07
CA GLY A 167 -35.98 3.61 10.72
C GLY A 167 -36.26 2.26 10.07
N GLY A 168 -35.82 1.14 10.67
CA GLY A 168 -35.98 -0.21 10.11
C GLY A 168 -35.03 -0.54 8.94
N ASN A 169 -33.92 0.20 8.80
CA ASN A 169 -32.94 0.07 7.71
C ASN A 169 -31.53 -0.26 8.24
N ALA A 170 -31.43 -1.01 9.33
CA ALA A 170 -30.15 -1.38 9.96
C ALA A 170 -29.98 -2.90 10.07
N ASP A 171 -30.02 -3.59 8.93
CA ASP A 171 -29.72 -5.03 8.83
C ASP A 171 -28.20 -5.26 8.80
N PHE A 172 -27.56 -5.14 9.95
CA PHE A 172 -26.11 -5.16 10.13
C PHE A 172 -25.51 -6.53 9.78
N ASN A 173 -26.22 -7.61 10.08
CA ASN A 173 -25.76 -8.97 9.81
C ASN A 173 -26.32 -9.58 8.50
N ASN A 174 -27.02 -8.77 7.69
CA ASN A 174 -27.62 -9.16 6.41
C ASN A 174 -28.62 -10.33 6.53
N SER A 175 -29.39 -10.39 7.62
CA SER A 175 -30.44 -11.38 7.85
C SER A 175 -31.73 -11.14 7.05
N GLY A 176 -31.86 -9.96 6.44
CA GLY A 176 -33.08 -9.49 5.79
C GLY A 176 -34.07 -8.80 6.73
N THR A 177 -33.71 -8.60 8.01
CA THR A 177 -34.57 -7.93 9.00
C THR A 177 -33.74 -7.08 9.96
N THR A 178 -34.21 -5.87 10.28
CA THR A 178 -33.64 -5.08 11.39
C THR A 178 -34.28 -5.49 12.71
N ASN A 179 -33.50 -6.09 13.60
CA ASN A 179 -33.95 -6.52 14.91
C ASN A 179 -32.81 -6.41 15.97
N SER A 180 -33.08 -6.84 17.19
CA SER A 180 -32.11 -6.74 18.30
C SER A 180 -30.76 -7.41 18.03
N GLN A 181 -30.71 -8.40 17.14
CA GLN A 181 -29.46 -9.06 16.76
C GLN A 181 -28.53 -8.06 16.04
N ASP A 182 -29.04 -7.27 15.09
CA ASP A 182 -28.26 -6.24 14.41
C ASP A 182 -27.71 -5.19 15.38
N PHE A 183 -28.53 -4.81 16.36
CA PHE A 183 -28.13 -3.89 17.41
C PHE A 183 -26.92 -4.43 18.20
N PHE A 184 -26.99 -5.68 18.65
CA PHE A 184 -25.89 -6.27 19.41
C PHE A 184 -24.66 -6.55 18.54
N ASP A 185 -24.84 -6.97 17.30
CA ASP A 185 -23.75 -7.20 16.35
C ASP A 185 -23.00 -5.89 16.03
N PHE A 186 -23.74 -4.79 15.82
CA PHE A 186 -23.16 -3.45 15.67
C PHE A 186 -22.40 -3.04 16.93
N LEU A 187 -22.96 -3.21 18.13
CA LEU A 187 -22.28 -2.84 19.37
C LEU A 187 -20.99 -3.62 19.61
N VAL A 188 -21.00 -4.92 19.31
CA VAL A 188 -19.78 -5.75 19.37
C VAL A 188 -18.74 -5.18 18.40
N CYS A 189 -19.14 -4.87 17.18
CA CYS A 189 -18.23 -4.29 16.20
C CYS A 189 -17.73 -2.89 16.61
N PHE A 190 -18.60 -2.05 17.18
CA PHE A 190 -18.29 -0.67 17.57
C PHE A 190 -17.34 -0.59 18.79
N PHE A 191 -17.52 -1.45 19.79
CA PHE A 191 -16.70 -1.45 21.01
C PHE A 191 -15.51 -2.42 20.95
N THR A 192 -15.55 -3.40 20.06
CA THR A 192 -14.45 -4.33 19.77
C THR A 192 -14.22 -4.43 18.26
N PRO A 193 -13.74 -3.34 17.63
CA PRO A 193 -13.54 -3.28 16.19
C PRO A 193 -12.59 -4.38 15.67
N PRO A 194 -12.91 -4.99 14.51
CA PRO A 194 -11.96 -5.80 13.76
C PRO A 194 -10.65 -5.05 13.50
N THR A 195 -9.57 -5.79 13.32
CA THR A 195 -8.29 -5.20 12.89
C THR A 195 -8.46 -4.58 11.51
N GLY A 196 -8.24 -3.26 11.40
CA GLY A 196 -8.44 -2.49 10.16
C GLY A 196 -9.64 -1.53 10.17
N CYS A 197 -10.37 -1.46 11.29
CA CYS A 197 -11.38 -0.45 11.59
C CYS A 197 -10.82 0.75 12.38
#